data_AF-A0A4Y7TMM8-F1
#
_entry.id   AF-A0A4Y7TMM8-F1
#
_cell.length_a   1.000
_cell.length_b   1.000
_cell.length_c   1.000
_cell.angle_alpha   90.00
_cell.angle_beta   90.00
_cell.angle_gamma   90.00
#
_symmetry.space_group_name_H-M   'P 1'
#
loop_
_entity.id
_entity.type
_entity.pdbx_description
1 polymer ?
#
loop_
_entity_poly.entity_id
_entity_poly.type
_entity_poly.pdbx_seq_one_letter_code
_entity_poly.pdbx_strand_id
1 'polypeptide(L)' 'MEAQIVDKKGEVIHLGDVVSCRARGGRQYGKVEKIVTDGEEAEKLGVGPAPKVLYTDQHGEYMKRVR' A
#
# COMPACT_ATOMS: atom_id res chain seq x y z
N MET A 1 -0.55 7.23 19.94
CA MET A 1 -1.70 7.08 19.02
C MET A 1 -1.20 6.31 17.82
N GLU A 2 -1.72 5.10 17.57
CA GLU A 2 -1.38 4.33 16.38
C GLU A 2 -2.03 5.03 15.17
N ALA A 3 -1.22 5.54 14.25
CA ALA A 3 -1.71 6.15 13.03
C ALA A 3 -2.32 5.04 12.15
N GLN A 4 -3.66 5.01 12.07
CA GLN A 4 -4.37 4.04 11.24
C GLN A 4 -4.21 4.42 9.77
N ILE A 5 -3.81 3.45 8.95
CA ILE A 5 -3.72 3.63 7.50
C ILE A 5 -5.10 3.44 6.93
N VAL A 6 -5.65 4.51 6.38
CA VAL A 6 -6.97 4.52 5.75
C VAL A 6 -6.83 4.72 4.24
N ASP A 7 -7.80 4.21 3.50
CA ASP A 7 -7.92 4.47 2.08
C ASP A 7 -8.54 5.85 1.80
N LYS A 8 -8.73 6.17 0.52
CA LYS A 8 -9.33 7.44 0.09
C LYS A 8 -10.77 7.66 0.60
N LYS A 9 -11.49 6.61 0.99
CA LYS A 9 -12.84 6.69 1.54
C LYS A 9 -12.86 6.74 3.07
N GLY A 10 -11.71 6.65 3.72
CA GLY A 10 -11.60 6.58 5.18
C GLY A 10 -11.77 5.18 5.75
N GLU A 11 -11.73 4.14 4.90
CA GLU A 11 -11.79 2.75 5.34
C GLU A 11 -10.39 2.31 5.79
N VAL A 12 -10.28 1.69 6.96
CA VAL A 12 -8.98 1.21 7.48
C VAL A 12 -8.49 0.06 6.62
N ILE A 13 -7.23 0.10 6.22
CA ILE A 13 -6.58 -0.93 5.42
C ILE A 13 -5.89 -1.94 6.34
N HIS A 14 -6.23 -3.20 6.19
CA HIS A 14 -5.62 -4.32 6.91
C HIS A 14 -4.79 -5.23 6.01
N LEU A 15 -3.93 -6.03 6.63
CA LEU A 15 -3.21 -7.10 5.93
C LEU A 15 -4.22 -8.10 5.34
N GLY A 16 -4.01 -8.47 4.07
CA GLY A 16 -4.89 -9.37 3.33
C GLY A 16 -6.03 -8.68 2.57
N ASP A 17 -6.30 -7.39 2.82
CA ASP A 17 -7.35 -6.65 2.11
C ASP A 17 -7.01 -6.49 0.63
N VAL A 18 -8.04 -6.44 -0.22
CA VAL A 18 -7.86 -6.15 -1.64
C VAL A 18 -7.91 -4.64 -1.82
N VAL A 19 -6.76 -4.04 -2.10
CA VAL A 19 -6.64 -2.62 -2.44
C VAL A 19 -6.68 -2.42 -3.94
N SER A 20 -7.13 -1.24 -4.38
CA SER A 20 -7.06 -0.87 -5.79
C SER A 20 -6.53 0.55 -5.97
N CYS A 21 -5.71 0.74 -7.01
CA CYS A 21 -5.19 2.03 -7.36
C CYS A 21 -5.36 2.31 -8.85
N ARG A 22 -5.76 3.54 -9.19
CA ARG A 22 -5.86 3.98 -10.58
C ARG A 22 -4.45 4.18 -11.14
N ALA A 23 -4.20 3.57 -12.30
CA ALA A 23 -3.03 3.77 -13.14
C ALA A 23 -3.45 4.41 -14.47
N ARG A 24 -2.49 4.93 -15.24
CA ARG A 24 -2.78 5.38 -16.62
C ARG A 24 -3.04 4.13 -17.46
N GLY A 25 -4.23 4.03 -18.04
CA GLY A 25 -4.63 2.87 -18.85
C GLY A 25 -5.33 1.74 -18.08
N GLY A 26 -5.60 1.88 -16.77
CA GLY A 26 -6.34 0.84 -16.05
C GLY A 26 -6.38 1.00 -14.53
N ARG A 27 -6.57 -0.13 -13.86
CA ARG A 27 -6.49 -0.24 -12.40
C ARG A 27 -5.53 -1.36 -12.04
N GLN A 28 -4.76 -1.13 -11.00
CA GLN A 28 -3.97 -2.15 -10.32
C GLN A 28 -4.75 -2.55 -9.07
N TYR A 29 -4.98 -3.82 -8.87
CA TYR A 29 -5.64 -4.37 -7.70
C TYR A 29 -4.81 -5.54 -7.16
N GLY A 30 -4.74 -5.67 -5.84
CA GLY A 30 -3.92 -6.70 -5.21
C GLY A 30 -4.19 -6.81 -3.72
N LYS A 31 -3.75 -7.92 -3.12
CA LYS A 31 -3.89 -8.16 -1.69
C LYS A 31 -2.75 -7.49 -0.92
N VAL A 32 -3.08 -6.80 0.16
CA VAL A 32 -2.10 -6.16 1.03
C VAL A 32 -1.23 -7.23 1.70
N GLU A 33 0.07 -7.15 1.46
CA GLU A 33 1.04 -8.07 2.04
C GLU A 33 1.78 -7.44 3.21
N LYS A 34 1.99 -6.11 3.17
CA LYS A 34 2.69 -5.38 4.22
C LYS A 34 2.25 -3.92 4.29
N ILE A 35 2.18 -3.40 5.51
CA ILE A 35 1.93 -1.99 5.79
C ILE A 35 3.16 -1.45 6.52
N VAL A 36 3.80 -0.45 5.91
CA VAL A 36 4.99 0.22 6.45
C VAL A 36 4.55 1.57 6.98
N THR A 37 4.56 1.73 8.29
CA THR A 37 4.22 3.00 8.96
C THR A 37 5.45 3.76 9.42
N ASP A 38 6.58 3.08 9.54
CA ASP A 38 7.83 3.63 10.03
C ASP A 38 8.74 4.12 8.89
N GLY A 39 9.33 5.30 9.07
CA GLY A 39 10.20 5.91 8.06
C GLY A 39 11.51 5.14 7.87
N GLU A 40 12.12 4.66 8.95
CA GLU A 40 13.37 3.89 8.90
C GLU A 40 13.16 2.54 8.21
N GLU A 41 12.03 1.88 8.47
CA GLU A 41 11.63 0.68 7.75
C GLU A 41 11.38 0.96 6.26
N ALA A 42 10.78 2.10 5.93
CA ALA A 42 10.53 2.48 4.56
C ALA A 42 11.81 2.76 3.76
N GLU A 43 12.83 3.34 4.41
CA GLU A 43 14.17 3.52 3.83
C GLU A 43 14.88 2.17 3.63
N LYS A 44 14.84 1.27 4.63
CA LYS A 44 15.42 -0.09 4.52
C LYS A 44 14.82 -0.89 3.35
N LEU A 45 13.51 -0.73 3.11
CA LEU A 45 12.80 -1.40 2.01
C LEU A 45 12.91 -0.64 0.68
N GLY A 46 13.47 0.58 0.68
CA GLY A 46 13.52 1.45 -0.49
C GLY A 46 12.13 1.72 -1.07
N VAL A 47 11.11 1.92 -0.22
CA VAL A 47 9.70 2.08 -0.64
C VAL A 47 9.23 3.54 -0.69
N GLY A 48 10.14 4.49 -0.45
CA GLY A 48 9.85 5.92 -0.35
C GLY A 48 9.35 6.28 1.06
N PRO A 49 8.88 7.52 1.30
CA PRO A 49 8.44 7.94 2.63
C PRO A 49 7.19 7.18 3.08
N ALA A 50 7.17 6.81 4.37
CA ALA A 50 6.01 6.24 5.04
C ALA A 50 4.88 7.28 5.20
N PRO A 51 3.61 6.85 5.35
CA PRO A 51 3.14 5.46 5.34
C PRO A 51 3.08 4.86 3.93
N LYS A 52 3.24 3.54 3.82
CA LYS A 52 3.23 2.83 2.53
C LYS A 52 2.55 1.46 2.65
N VAL A 53 1.72 1.12 1.67
CA VAL A 53 1.09 -0.19 1.53
C VAL A 53 1.76 -0.93 0.39
N LEU A 54 2.17 -2.17 0.66
CA LEU A 54 2.87 -3.05 -0.26
C LEU A 54 1.96 -4.21 -0.64
N TYR A 55 1.81 -4.44 -1.94
CA TYR A 55 0.98 -5.52 -2.49
C TYR A 55 1.46 -5.94 -3.86
N THR A 56 1.28 -7.21 -4.19
CA THR A 56 1.43 -7.74 -5.55
C THR A 56 0.13 -7.54 -6.33
N ASP A 57 0.22 -6.91 -7.51
CA ASP A 57 -0.95 -6.66 -8.36
C ASP A 57 -1.38 -7.90 -9.16
N GLN A 58 -2.48 -7.79 -9.90
CA GLN A 58 -3.00 -8.86 -10.75
C GLN A 58 -2.04 -9.35 -11.86
N HIS A 59 -1.04 -8.53 -12.23
CA HIS A 59 -0.02 -8.88 -13.23
C HIS A 59 1.23 -9.48 -12.60
N GLY A 60 1.27 -9.65 -11.28
CA GLY A 60 2.44 -10.15 -10.55
C GLY A 60 3.50 -9.07 -10.29
N GLU A 61 3.19 -7.79 -10.53
CA GLU A 61 4.11 -6.69 -10.26
C GLU A 61 4.00 -6.23 -8.80
N TYR A 62 5.16 -6.01 -8.17
CA TYR A 62 5.22 -5.56 -6.79
C TYR A 62 4.97 -4.04 -6.70
N MET A 63 3.83 -3.66 -6.12
CA MET A 63 3.40 -2.27 -6.01
C MET A 63 3.71 -1.68 -4.65
N LYS A 64 4.22 -0.45 -4.67
CA LYS A 64 4.51 0.38 -3.49
C LYS A 64 3.59 1.59 -3.55
N ARG A 65 2.44 1.57 -2.88
CA ARG A 65 1.44 2.65 -3.00
C ARG A 65 1.06 3.19 -1.62
N VAL A 66 0.89 4.50 -1.58
CA VAL A 66 0.20 5.19 -0.49
C VAL A 66 -0.83 6.07 -1.16
N ARG A 67 -2.05 6.10 -0.66
CA ARG A 67 -3.06 7.06 -1.08
C ARG A 67 -4.00 7.36 0.06
#